data_AF-A0A7S2BRF0-F1
#
_entry.id   AF-A0A7S2BRF0-F1
#
_cell.length_a   1.000
_cell.length_b   1.000
_cell.length_c   1.000
_cell.angle_alpha   90.00
_cell.angle_beta   90.00
_cell.angle_gamma   90.00
#
_symmetry.space_group_name_H-M   'P 1'
#
loop_
_entity.id
_entity.type
_entity.pdbx_description
1 polymer ?
#
loop_
_entity_poly.entity_id
_entity_poly.type
_entity_poly.pdbx_seq_one_letter_code
_entity_poly.pdbx_strand_id
1 'polypeptide(L)'
;LKLPSTPAEIPPLQRSVLSSLLLASKGATMARFSRVALFSACSLCAALLVAGKAEAPGAGGHLVAEDGSDDLVALLQQEVRAHRRGDAVMQGRLGLMANLSKSDREAAATSAFDCSKYPELCKEPFNCHKATYIPIGEQMRDGVAPSGEPNFNTWCIAPVYTPYINKCVAGDLDGAGQVLHDMTKAGTFGPMTYEMDASYCFVDGFCADEDVTNDTTIEEATAMCDKRFGREAWSHALDARFTLEFMPRLATKPLFVDGFTSNIQSRPFLLMACAMGNYHCDARYCKTTYCKDPHFVQKYGHFLKEYGWVK
;
A
#
# COMPACT_ATOMS: atom_id res chain seq x y z
N LEU A 1 -16.62 24.06 5.96
CA LEU A 1 -17.21 24.02 4.60
C LEU A 1 -18.73 23.93 4.74
N LYS A 2 -19.49 24.93 4.25
CA LYS A 2 -20.96 24.93 4.24
C LYS A 2 -21.45 24.23 2.96
N LEU A 3 -22.39 23.29 3.08
CA LEU A 3 -23.04 22.62 1.94
C LEU A 3 -24.22 23.46 1.41
N PRO A 4 -24.48 23.45 0.09
CA PRO A 4 -25.57 24.22 -0.51
C PRO A 4 -26.94 23.61 -0.17
N SER A 5 -27.92 24.46 0.11
CA SER A 5 -29.22 24.10 0.68
C SER A 5 -30.37 24.04 -0.32
N THR A 6 -30.15 24.17 -1.64
CA THR A 6 -31.24 24.13 -2.62
C THR A 6 -30.89 23.47 -3.97
N PRO A 7 -31.84 22.79 -4.64
CA PRO A 7 -31.58 21.91 -5.81
C PRO A 7 -31.34 22.64 -7.15
N ALA A 8 -31.18 23.96 -7.14
CA ALA A 8 -31.12 24.77 -8.36
C ALA A 8 -29.71 24.86 -8.99
N GLU A 9 -28.66 24.41 -8.29
CA GLU A 9 -27.26 24.58 -8.73
C GLU A 9 -26.60 23.29 -9.27
N ILE A 10 -27.38 22.25 -9.57
CA ILE A 10 -26.84 20.98 -10.08
C ILE A 10 -26.82 21.00 -11.63
N PRO A 11 -25.64 20.85 -12.27
CA PRO A 11 -25.52 20.81 -13.73
C PRO A 11 -26.37 19.68 -14.36
N PRO A 12 -26.90 19.87 -15.58
CA PRO A 12 -27.87 18.96 -16.21
C PRO A 12 -27.40 17.50 -16.34
N LEU A 13 -26.09 17.24 -16.39
CA LEU A 13 -25.55 15.87 -16.41
C LEU A 13 -25.80 15.09 -15.11
N GLN A 14 -25.88 15.76 -13.96
CA GLN A 14 -26.09 15.09 -12.67
C GLN A 14 -27.57 14.82 -12.36
N ARG A 15 -28.52 15.51 -13.02
CA ARG A 15 -29.96 15.22 -12.88
C ARG A 15 -30.36 13.87 -13.50
N SER A 16 -29.68 13.45 -14.58
CA SER A 16 -29.95 12.16 -15.23
C SER A 16 -29.58 10.97 -14.34
N VAL A 17 -28.46 11.08 -13.62
CA VAL A 17 -27.97 10.05 -12.70
C VAL A 17 -28.83 9.97 -11.43
N LEU A 18 -29.22 11.11 -10.86
CA LEU A 18 -30.09 11.17 -9.69
C LEU A 18 -31.52 10.68 -9.96
N SER A 19 -32.08 10.96 -11.14
CA SER A 19 -33.40 10.41 -11.54
C SER A 19 -33.36 8.90 -11.73
N SER A 20 -32.25 8.35 -12.26
CA SER A 20 -32.07 6.90 -12.43
C SER A 20 -31.95 6.16 -11.09
N LEU A 21 -31.31 6.77 -10.09
CA LEU A 21 -31.19 6.22 -8.73
C LEU A 21 -32.50 6.30 -7.94
N LEU A 22 -33.28 7.38 -8.11
CA LEU A 22 -34.58 7.53 -7.43
C LEU A 22 -35.65 6.58 -7.97
N LEU A 23 -35.62 6.26 -9.27
CA LEU A 23 -36.51 5.26 -9.88
C LEU A 23 -36.18 3.82 -9.43
N ALA A 24 -34.90 3.51 -9.15
CA ALA A 24 -34.50 2.20 -8.62
C ALA A 24 -34.95 1.97 -7.16
N SER A 25 -35.19 3.04 -6.39
CA SER A 25 -35.61 2.94 -4.98
C SER A 25 -37.12 2.72 -4.77
N LYS A 26 -37.96 2.93 -5.80
CA LYS A 26 -39.43 2.88 -5.67
C LYS A 26 -40.10 1.60 -6.19
N GLY A 27 -39.33 0.60 -6.61
CA GLY A 27 -39.87 -0.64 -7.17
C GLY A 27 -39.12 -1.88 -6.70
N ALA A 28 -39.28 -2.25 -5.43
CA ALA A 28 -38.79 -3.52 -4.91
C ALA A 28 -39.96 -4.40 -4.46
N THR A 29 -40.59 -5.06 -5.44
CA THR A 29 -41.32 -6.31 -5.22
C THR A 29 -40.56 -7.40 -5.98
N MET A 30 -40.30 -8.51 -5.30
CA MET A 30 -39.46 -9.64 -5.71
C MET A 30 -39.60 -10.08 -7.17
N ALA A 31 -38.49 -10.22 -7.88
CA ALA A 31 -38.24 -11.36 -8.78
C ALA A 31 -36.76 -11.44 -9.19
N ARG A 32 -36.24 -12.67 -9.20
CA ARG A 32 -34.90 -13.05 -9.69
C ARG A 32 -34.63 -12.48 -11.08
N PHE A 33 -33.59 -11.69 -11.24
CA PHE A 33 -33.00 -11.40 -12.55
C PHE A 33 -31.49 -11.68 -12.58
N SER A 34 -31.09 -12.23 -13.71
CA SER A 34 -29.88 -12.98 -13.99
C SER A 34 -28.63 -12.09 -14.12
N ARG A 35 -27.48 -12.58 -13.61
CA ARG A 35 -26.17 -11.89 -13.51
C ARG A 35 -25.44 -11.61 -14.83
N VAL A 36 -26.10 -11.70 -15.98
CA VAL A 36 -25.41 -11.68 -17.30
C VAL A 36 -25.48 -10.32 -18.01
N ALA A 37 -26.37 -9.41 -17.61
CA ALA A 37 -26.58 -8.16 -18.38
C ALA A 37 -25.62 -7.00 -18.07
N LEU A 38 -24.89 -7.00 -16.94
CA LEU A 38 -24.03 -5.86 -16.57
C LEU A 38 -22.61 -5.91 -17.16
N PHE A 39 -22.12 -7.07 -17.60
CA PHE A 39 -20.75 -7.18 -18.13
C PHE A 39 -20.63 -6.81 -19.62
N SER A 40 -21.72 -6.81 -20.39
CA SER A 40 -21.67 -6.59 -21.84
C SER A 40 -21.60 -5.12 -22.26
N ALA A 41 -21.93 -4.17 -21.37
CA ALA A 41 -21.94 -2.74 -21.71
C ALA A 41 -20.55 -2.09 -21.61
N CYS A 42 -19.61 -2.68 -20.88
CA CYS A 42 -18.28 -2.09 -20.66
C CYS A 42 -17.27 -2.41 -21.77
N SER A 43 -17.46 -3.50 -22.52
CA SER A 43 -16.55 -3.91 -23.60
C SER A 43 -16.78 -3.16 -24.93
N LEU A 44 -17.97 -2.58 -25.17
CA LEU A 44 -18.25 -1.87 -26.43
C LEU A 44 -17.64 -0.45 -26.49
N CYS A 45 -17.36 0.21 -25.37
CA CYS A 45 -16.75 1.55 -25.37
C CYS A 45 -15.24 1.54 -25.66
N ALA A 46 -14.55 0.41 -25.42
CA ALA A 46 -13.11 0.30 -25.69
C ALA A 46 -12.80 0.02 -27.18
N ALA A 47 -13.74 -0.56 -27.93
CA ALA A 47 -13.54 -0.93 -29.33
C ALA A 47 -13.69 0.25 -30.33
N LEU A 48 -14.30 1.36 -29.92
CA LEU A 48 -14.55 2.53 -30.79
C LEU A 48 -13.44 3.59 -30.79
N LEU A 49 -12.38 3.43 -29.97
CA LEU A 49 -11.27 4.39 -29.87
C LEU A 49 -10.01 3.99 -30.66
N VAL A 50 -9.99 2.84 -31.35
CA VAL A 50 -8.80 2.34 -32.08
C VAL A 50 -8.90 2.48 -33.61
N ALA A 51 -10.06 2.84 -34.17
CA ALA A 51 -10.22 3.01 -35.62
C ALA A 51 -10.21 4.49 -36.02
N GLY A 52 -9.03 5.06 -36.24
CA GLY A 52 -8.89 6.42 -36.74
C GLY A 52 -7.47 6.81 -37.10
N LYS A 53 -6.91 6.23 -38.17
CA LYS A 53 -5.71 6.79 -38.83
C LYS A 53 -5.92 6.77 -40.33
N ALA A 54 -6.18 7.96 -40.89
CA ALA A 54 -6.21 8.21 -42.32
C ALA A 54 -4.80 8.59 -42.80
N GLU A 55 -4.41 8.03 -43.93
CA GLU A 55 -3.18 8.31 -44.67
C GLU A 55 -3.30 9.63 -45.47
N ALA A 56 -2.18 10.33 -45.62
CA ALA A 56 -1.99 11.36 -46.64
C ALA A 56 -0.62 11.13 -47.33
N PRO A 57 -0.48 11.35 -48.65
CA PRO A 57 0.72 11.01 -49.39
C PRO A 57 1.70 12.17 -49.55
N GLY A 58 2.99 11.85 -49.50
CA GLY A 58 4.01 12.32 -50.44
C GLY A 58 4.62 13.71 -50.26
N ALA A 59 5.87 13.73 -49.81
CA ALA A 59 6.91 14.59 -50.37
C ALA A 59 8.29 14.01 -50.05
N GLY A 60 9.08 13.73 -51.10
CA GLY A 60 10.40 13.14 -51.00
C GLY A 60 11.44 14.10 -50.43
N GLY A 61 12.22 13.59 -49.49
CA GLY A 61 13.45 14.19 -48.99
C GLY A 61 14.43 13.06 -48.66
N HIS A 62 15.55 13.02 -49.37
CA HIS A 62 16.62 12.06 -49.17
C HIS A 62 17.38 12.47 -47.89
N LEU A 63 17.10 11.79 -46.77
CA LEU A 63 17.83 11.93 -45.51
C LEU A 63 18.76 10.73 -45.35
N VAL A 64 20.03 11.02 -45.16
CA VAL A 64 21.07 10.07 -44.79
C VAL A 64 20.69 9.51 -43.41
N ALA A 65 20.41 8.21 -43.35
CA ALA A 65 20.15 7.51 -42.10
C ALA A 65 21.47 7.34 -41.35
N GLU A 66 21.70 8.14 -40.32
CA GLU A 66 22.69 7.81 -39.30
C GLU A 66 22.17 6.65 -38.44
N ASP A 67 23.10 5.76 -38.11
CA ASP A 67 22.92 4.43 -37.52
C ASP A 67 22.50 4.50 -36.04
N GLY A 68 21.33 5.08 -35.77
CA GLY A 68 20.75 5.23 -34.42
C GLY A 68 20.04 3.98 -33.89
N SER A 69 20.21 2.82 -34.52
CA SER A 69 19.46 1.61 -34.17
C SER A 69 19.96 0.93 -32.89
N ASP A 70 21.26 1.07 -32.59
CA ASP A 70 21.88 0.45 -31.41
C ASP A 70 21.47 1.14 -30.10
N ASP A 71 21.21 2.45 -30.12
CA ASP A 71 20.84 3.23 -28.93
C ASP A 71 19.39 2.95 -28.51
N LEU A 72 18.50 2.75 -29.50
CA LEU A 72 17.11 2.36 -29.24
C LEU A 72 17.03 0.94 -28.64
N VAL A 73 17.87 0.01 -29.10
CA VAL A 73 17.95 -1.35 -28.54
C VAL A 73 18.50 -1.33 -27.12
N ALA A 74 19.49 -0.48 -26.82
CA ALA A 74 20.02 -0.31 -25.47
C ALA A 74 18.97 0.25 -24.49
N LEU A 75 18.23 1.28 -24.91
CA LEU A 75 17.11 1.85 -24.15
C LEU A 75 16.01 0.82 -23.90
N LEU A 76 15.59 0.09 -24.94
CA LEU A 76 14.57 -0.96 -24.81
C LEU A 76 15.03 -2.10 -23.90
N GLN A 77 16.31 -2.50 -23.97
CA GLN A 77 16.87 -3.51 -23.08
C GLN A 77 16.97 -3.03 -21.63
N GLN A 78 17.28 -1.75 -21.41
CA GLN A 78 17.27 -1.15 -20.07
C GLN A 78 15.86 -1.13 -19.48
N GLU A 79 14.86 -0.81 -20.30
CA GLU A 79 13.45 -0.75 -19.90
C GLU A 79 12.86 -2.14 -19.68
N VAL A 80 13.20 -3.14 -20.52
CA VAL A 80 12.84 -4.55 -20.30
C VAL A 80 13.53 -5.13 -19.06
N ARG A 81 14.78 -4.74 -18.77
CA ARG A 81 15.46 -5.11 -17.51
C ARG A 81 14.86 -4.40 -16.29
N ALA A 82 14.31 -3.20 -16.45
CA ALA A 82 13.53 -2.52 -15.42
C ALA A 82 12.15 -3.19 -15.23
N HIS A 83 11.52 -3.66 -16.31
CA HIS A 83 10.24 -4.32 -16.26
C HIS A 83 10.33 -5.74 -15.68
N ARG A 84 11.40 -6.50 -15.98
CA ARG A 84 11.75 -7.75 -15.29
C ARG A 84 12.13 -7.54 -13.82
N ARG A 85 12.57 -6.35 -13.44
CA ARG A 85 12.69 -5.94 -12.02
C ARG A 85 11.33 -5.60 -11.39
N GLY A 86 10.27 -5.48 -12.17
CA GLY A 86 8.89 -5.28 -11.68
C GLY A 86 8.41 -6.39 -10.74
N ASP A 87 8.89 -7.63 -10.91
CA ASP A 87 8.57 -8.72 -9.99
C ASP A 87 9.22 -8.53 -8.60
N ALA A 88 10.36 -7.83 -8.52
CA ALA A 88 11.00 -7.46 -7.26
C ALA A 88 10.35 -6.25 -6.57
N VAL A 89 9.61 -5.41 -7.31
CA VAL A 89 8.86 -4.27 -6.75
C VAL A 89 7.75 -4.73 -5.80
N MET A 90 7.32 -5.99 -5.91
CA MET A 90 6.22 -6.58 -5.13
C MET A 90 6.66 -7.28 -3.85
N GLN A 91 7.88 -7.04 -3.34
CA GLN A 91 8.35 -7.66 -2.08
C GLN A 91 8.41 -6.67 -0.90
N GLY A 92 8.33 -5.36 -1.14
CA GLY A 92 8.27 -4.34 -0.08
C GLY A 92 6.90 -4.20 0.59
N ARG A 93 6.69 -3.10 1.33
CA ARG A 93 5.40 -2.84 1.99
C ARG A 93 4.22 -2.86 1.00
N LEU A 94 4.40 -2.30 -0.20
CA LEU A 94 3.37 -2.36 -1.25
C LEU A 94 3.11 -3.80 -1.72
N GLY A 95 4.18 -4.60 -1.79
CA GLY A 95 4.15 -6.03 -2.03
C GLY A 95 3.37 -6.80 -0.99
N LEU A 96 3.61 -6.51 0.29
CA LEU A 96 2.85 -7.07 1.41
C LEU A 96 1.36 -6.75 1.29
N MET A 97 0.99 -5.48 1.04
CA MET A 97 -0.41 -5.10 0.80
C MET A 97 -1.01 -5.82 -0.42
N ALA A 98 -0.23 -5.92 -1.49
CA ALA A 98 -0.67 -6.57 -2.71
C ALA A 98 -0.81 -8.09 -2.54
N ASN A 99 0.06 -8.76 -1.79
CA ASN A 99 -0.01 -10.20 -1.52
C ASN A 99 -1.13 -10.54 -0.53
N LEU A 100 -1.52 -9.60 0.35
CA LEU A 100 -2.76 -9.72 1.12
C LEU A 100 -4.00 -9.72 0.20
N SER A 101 -3.96 -9.02 -0.94
CA SER A 101 -5.10 -8.89 -1.86
C SER A 101 -5.11 -9.86 -3.05
N LYS A 102 -3.94 -10.18 -3.63
CA LYS A 102 -3.75 -11.15 -4.71
C LYS A 102 -3.57 -12.52 -4.11
N SER A 103 -4.55 -13.36 -4.35
CA SER A 103 -4.68 -14.59 -3.63
C SER A 103 -4.63 -15.77 -4.57
N ASP A 104 -3.45 -16.33 -4.78
CA ASP A 104 -3.25 -17.67 -5.32
C ASP A 104 -3.61 -18.70 -4.23
N ARG A 105 -4.92 -18.77 -3.95
CA ARG A 105 -5.46 -19.19 -2.65
C ARG A 105 -5.65 -20.68 -2.44
N GLU A 106 -5.66 -21.47 -3.50
CA GLU A 106 -5.80 -22.93 -3.35
C GLU A 106 -4.45 -23.61 -3.08
N ALA A 107 -3.33 -23.01 -3.51
CA ALA A 107 -2.00 -23.56 -3.26
C ALA A 107 -1.50 -23.26 -1.82
N ALA A 108 -1.75 -22.05 -1.31
CA ALA A 108 -1.28 -21.67 0.03
C ALA A 108 -2.09 -22.30 1.18
N ALA A 109 -3.37 -22.60 0.97
CA ALA A 109 -4.19 -23.28 1.98
C ALA A 109 -3.82 -24.76 2.15
N THR A 110 -3.05 -25.35 1.23
CA THR A 110 -2.66 -26.77 1.25
C THR A 110 -1.17 -26.97 1.57
N SER A 111 -0.30 -26.00 1.31
CA SER A 111 1.09 -26.06 1.75
C SER A 111 1.21 -25.59 3.20
N ALA A 112 1.46 -26.50 4.13
CA ALA A 112 1.84 -26.15 5.50
C ALA A 112 3.03 -25.18 5.49
N PHE A 113 3.00 -24.15 6.35
CA PHE A 113 4.09 -23.19 6.48
C PHE A 113 5.41 -23.91 6.85
N ASP A 114 6.51 -23.58 6.15
CA ASP A 114 7.78 -24.27 6.31
C ASP A 114 8.55 -23.79 7.56
N CYS A 115 8.26 -24.41 8.70
CA CYS A 115 8.97 -24.16 9.95
C CYS A 115 10.44 -24.60 9.94
N SER A 116 10.84 -25.46 9.00
CA SER A 116 12.27 -25.82 8.89
C SER A 116 13.08 -24.64 8.36
N LYS A 117 12.47 -23.84 7.47
CA LYS A 117 13.07 -22.63 6.90
C LYS A 117 12.90 -21.39 7.78
N TYR A 118 11.75 -21.25 8.45
CA TYR A 118 11.42 -20.08 9.27
C TYR A 118 10.96 -20.50 10.69
N PRO A 119 11.83 -21.13 11.50
CA PRO A 119 11.42 -21.70 12.79
C PRO A 119 10.90 -20.66 13.78
N GLU A 120 11.41 -19.43 13.72
CA GLU A 120 10.98 -18.35 14.62
C GLU A 120 9.54 -17.89 14.35
N LEU A 121 9.10 -17.88 13.09
CA LEU A 121 7.71 -17.56 12.73
C LEU A 121 6.73 -18.68 13.13
N CYS A 122 7.23 -19.85 13.50
CA CYS A 122 6.40 -20.93 14.04
C CYS A 122 6.23 -20.85 15.56
N LYS A 123 6.89 -19.92 16.26
CA LYS A 123 6.73 -19.71 17.69
C LYS A 123 5.70 -18.60 17.97
N GLU A 124 5.30 -18.44 19.22
CA GLU A 124 4.52 -17.28 19.64
C GLU A 124 5.33 -15.98 19.42
N PRO A 125 4.67 -14.87 19.04
CA PRO A 125 3.22 -14.72 18.83
C PRO A 125 2.75 -15.11 17.42
N PHE A 126 3.66 -15.37 16.47
CA PHE A 126 3.34 -15.54 15.04
C PHE A 126 2.56 -16.81 14.70
N ASN A 127 2.89 -17.94 15.33
CA ASN A 127 2.20 -19.22 15.18
C ASN A 127 1.89 -19.63 13.72
N CYS A 128 2.80 -19.38 12.76
CA CYS A 128 2.49 -19.53 11.33
C CYS A 128 2.15 -20.96 10.88
N HIS A 129 2.56 -21.97 11.64
CA HIS A 129 2.17 -23.37 11.42
C HIS A 129 0.71 -23.69 11.77
N LYS A 130 0.08 -22.85 12.59
CA LYS A 130 -1.34 -22.93 12.98
C LYS A 130 -2.18 -21.84 12.31
N ALA A 131 -1.53 -20.87 11.67
CA ALA A 131 -2.23 -19.74 11.08
C ALA A 131 -3.19 -20.23 9.99
N THR A 132 -4.48 -20.09 10.24
CA THR A 132 -5.49 -20.24 9.19
C THR A 132 -5.45 -19.00 8.34
N TYR A 133 -5.25 -19.20 7.04
CA TYR A 133 -5.32 -18.14 6.08
C TYR A 133 -6.69 -17.42 6.18
N ILE A 134 -6.70 -16.09 6.33
CA ILE A 134 -7.92 -15.29 6.36
C ILE A 134 -8.40 -15.07 4.91
N PRO A 135 -9.56 -15.60 4.49
CA PRO A 135 -10.10 -15.35 3.15
C PRO A 135 -10.26 -13.85 2.87
N ILE A 136 -10.11 -13.38 1.61
CA ILE A 136 -10.17 -11.93 1.29
C ILE A 136 -11.55 -11.39 1.64
N GLY A 137 -12.59 -12.22 1.47
CA GLY A 137 -13.94 -11.80 1.81
C GLY A 137 -14.12 -11.59 3.31
N GLU A 138 -13.37 -12.33 4.14
CA GLU A 138 -13.31 -12.13 5.58
C GLU A 138 -12.43 -10.92 5.92
N GLN A 139 -11.22 -10.83 5.36
CA GLN A 139 -10.34 -9.67 5.57
C GLN A 139 -10.95 -8.35 5.08
N MET A 140 -11.65 -8.33 3.94
CA MET A 140 -12.35 -7.15 3.45
C MET A 140 -13.57 -6.80 4.31
N ARG A 141 -14.14 -7.76 5.05
CA ARG A 141 -15.29 -7.51 5.92
C ARG A 141 -14.85 -7.08 7.31
N ASP A 142 -13.90 -7.80 7.90
CA ASP A 142 -13.54 -7.73 9.31
C ASP A 142 -12.16 -7.05 9.53
N GLY A 143 -11.38 -6.86 8.46
CA GLY A 143 -10.05 -6.28 8.51
C GLY A 143 -8.94 -7.26 8.85
N VAL A 144 -7.75 -6.70 9.12
CA VAL A 144 -6.53 -7.46 9.42
C VAL A 144 -6.45 -7.88 10.89
N ALA A 145 -7.02 -7.10 11.81
CA ALA A 145 -6.96 -7.32 13.25
C ALA A 145 -8.37 -7.27 13.88
N PRO A 146 -9.31 -8.15 13.47
CA PRO A 146 -10.73 -8.04 13.84
C PRO A 146 -11.01 -8.18 15.34
N SER A 147 -10.10 -8.77 16.12
CA SER A 147 -10.18 -8.84 17.58
C SER A 147 -9.96 -7.48 18.28
N GLY A 148 -9.49 -6.47 17.54
CA GLY A 148 -9.03 -5.21 18.11
C GLY A 148 -7.66 -5.30 18.78
N GLU A 149 -6.92 -6.40 18.56
CA GLU A 149 -5.55 -6.61 19.03
C GLU A 149 -4.63 -6.91 17.83
N PRO A 150 -3.33 -6.59 17.90
CA PRO A 150 -2.39 -6.89 16.83
C PRO A 150 -2.41 -8.35 16.37
N ASN A 151 -2.47 -8.57 15.06
CA ASN A 151 -2.49 -9.89 14.45
C ASN A 151 -1.10 -10.26 13.89
N PHE A 152 -0.28 -10.93 14.68
CA PHE A 152 1.07 -11.33 14.25
C PHE A 152 1.08 -12.40 13.14
N ASN A 153 -0.03 -13.11 12.91
CA ASN A 153 -0.12 -14.12 11.85
C ASN A 153 -0.06 -13.48 10.44
N THR A 154 -0.22 -12.16 10.34
CA THR A 154 -0.06 -11.45 9.06
C THR A 154 1.37 -11.52 8.53
N TRP A 155 2.36 -11.74 9.39
CA TRP A 155 3.76 -11.89 8.98
C TRP A 155 4.04 -13.22 8.28
N CYS A 156 3.13 -14.20 8.40
CA CYS A 156 3.29 -15.52 7.78
C CYS A 156 3.31 -15.48 6.25
N ILE A 157 2.71 -14.45 5.63
CA ILE A 157 2.73 -14.29 4.17
C ILE A 157 3.98 -13.55 3.67
N ALA A 158 4.82 -13.03 4.56
CA ALA A 158 6.01 -12.28 4.20
C ALA A 158 7.22 -12.67 5.08
N PRO A 159 7.64 -13.95 5.01
CA PRO A 159 8.71 -14.46 5.87
C PRO A 159 10.09 -13.82 5.59
N VAL A 160 10.24 -13.05 4.51
CA VAL A 160 11.42 -12.20 4.28
C VAL A 160 11.66 -11.20 5.41
N TYR A 161 10.61 -10.75 6.13
CA TYR A 161 10.72 -9.81 7.25
C TYR A 161 11.11 -10.48 8.58
N THR A 162 11.30 -11.80 8.63
CA THR A 162 11.64 -12.55 9.86
C THR A 162 12.77 -11.90 10.68
N PRO A 163 13.91 -11.47 10.09
CA PRO A 163 15.00 -10.87 10.87
C PRO A 163 14.60 -9.56 11.58
N TYR A 164 13.75 -8.76 10.94
CA TYR A 164 13.23 -7.51 11.51
C TYR A 164 12.19 -7.79 12.59
N ILE A 165 11.15 -8.56 12.26
CA ILE A 165 9.99 -8.70 13.14
C ILE A 165 10.30 -9.51 14.41
N ASN A 166 11.22 -10.46 14.34
CA ASN A 166 11.66 -11.20 15.53
C ASN A 166 12.33 -10.28 16.56
N LYS A 167 13.17 -9.34 16.10
CA LYS A 167 13.81 -8.36 16.99
C LYS A 167 12.80 -7.40 17.58
N CYS A 168 11.89 -6.91 16.74
CA CYS A 168 10.79 -6.03 17.11
C CYS A 168 9.97 -6.64 18.27
N VAL A 169 9.47 -7.87 18.09
CA VAL A 169 8.68 -8.57 19.10
C VAL A 169 9.48 -8.94 20.34
N ALA A 170 10.79 -9.14 20.22
CA ALA A 170 11.68 -9.36 21.36
C ALA A 170 12.00 -8.08 22.16
N GLY A 171 11.49 -6.91 21.75
CA GLY A 171 11.76 -5.62 22.38
C GLY A 171 13.11 -4.98 21.99
N ASP A 172 13.86 -5.59 21.06
CA ASP A 172 15.08 -5.00 20.50
C ASP A 172 14.72 -4.05 19.35
N LEU A 173 14.11 -2.91 19.69
CA LEU A 173 13.53 -2.00 18.71
C LEU A 173 14.60 -1.31 17.86
N ASP A 174 15.72 -0.92 18.47
CA ASP A 174 16.84 -0.31 17.75
C ASP A 174 17.52 -1.31 16.82
N GLY A 175 17.73 -2.54 17.28
CA GLY A 175 18.26 -3.61 16.43
C GLY A 175 17.30 -3.98 15.30
N ALA A 176 15.98 -3.99 15.55
CA ALA A 176 14.97 -4.20 14.51
C ALA A 176 15.06 -3.08 13.45
N GLY A 177 15.14 -1.82 13.90
CA GLY A 177 15.29 -0.67 13.02
C GLY A 177 16.52 -0.74 12.12
N GLN A 178 17.67 -1.12 12.69
CA GLN A 178 18.89 -1.29 11.91
C GLN A 178 18.76 -2.40 10.86
N VAL A 179 18.18 -3.55 11.23
CA VAL A 179 17.97 -4.66 10.30
C VAL A 179 17.09 -4.25 9.13
N LEU A 180 15.95 -3.59 9.40
CA LEU A 180 15.04 -3.15 8.35
C LEU A 180 15.69 -2.10 7.44
N HIS A 181 16.43 -1.15 8.02
CA HIS A 181 17.20 -0.17 7.27
C HIS A 181 18.21 -0.80 6.31
N ASP A 182 18.98 -1.77 6.77
CA ASP A 182 20.01 -2.40 5.96
C ASP A 182 19.40 -3.21 4.81
N MET A 183 18.27 -3.88 5.06
CA MET A 183 17.50 -4.60 4.03
C MET A 183 16.92 -3.65 2.97
N THR A 184 16.34 -2.53 3.38
CA THR A 184 15.76 -1.54 2.45
C THR A 184 16.85 -0.86 1.63
N LYS A 185 17.97 -0.47 2.26
CA LYS A 185 19.14 0.09 1.60
C LYS A 185 19.81 -0.88 0.63
N ALA A 186 19.83 -2.18 0.96
CA ALA A 186 20.31 -3.23 0.08
C ALA A 186 19.35 -3.55 -1.09
N GLY A 187 18.17 -2.92 -1.13
CA GLY A 187 17.18 -3.15 -2.18
C GLY A 187 16.45 -4.49 -2.06
N THR A 188 16.48 -5.16 -0.89
CA THR A 188 15.77 -6.43 -0.64
C THR A 188 14.29 -6.36 -1.01
N PHE A 189 13.70 -5.17 -0.88
CA PHE A 189 12.29 -4.90 -1.08
C PHE A 189 11.99 -4.15 -2.39
N GLY A 190 12.95 -4.12 -3.30
CA GLY A 190 12.89 -3.33 -4.53
C GLY A 190 13.51 -1.93 -4.39
N PRO A 191 13.77 -1.26 -5.53
CA PRO A 191 14.60 -0.06 -5.59
C PRO A 191 13.95 1.20 -5.02
N MET A 192 12.62 1.21 -4.86
CA MET A 192 11.88 2.38 -4.35
C MET A 192 11.70 2.36 -2.83
N THR A 193 11.88 1.21 -2.18
CA THR A 193 11.51 1.05 -0.77
C THR A 193 12.33 1.93 0.16
N TYR A 194 13.62 2.14 -0.14
CA TYR A 194 14.48 3.01 0.65
C TYR A 194 13.97 4.46 0.69
N GLU A 195 13.50 4.98 -0.45
CA GLU A 195 12.93 6.33 -0.56
C GLU A 195 11.52 6.41 0.08
N MET A 196 10.73 5.36 -0.11
CA MET A 196 9.39 5.24 0.49
C MET A 196 9.45 5.21 2.01
N ASP A 197 10.34 4.41 2.60
CA ASP A 197 10.48 4.32 4.05
C ASP A 197 11.05 5.62 4.63
N ALA A 198 11.99 6.27 3.92
CA ALA A 198 12.47 7.59 4.32
C ALA A 198 11.32 8.60 4.39
N SER A 199 10.61 8.83 3.28
CA SER A 199 9.48 9.76 3.26
C SER A 199 8.38 9.42 4.27
N TYR A 200 8.07 8.13 4.48
CA TYR A 200 7.15 7.64 5.52
C TYR A 200 7.52 8.16 6.91
N CYS A 201 8.82 8.09 7.28
CA CYS A 201 9.31 8.56 8.56
C CYS A 201 9.04 10.05 8.83
N PHE A 202 9.15 10.89 7.80
CA PHE A 202 8.97 12.34 7.93
C PHE A 202 7.50 12.74 7.82
N VAL A 203 6.78 12.18 6.83
CA VAL A 203 5.37 12.49 6.56
C VAL A 203 4.48 12.10 7.75
N ASP A 204 4.79 11.00 8.42
CA ASP A 204 4.03 10.50 9.56
C ASP A 204 4.59 10.94 10.91
N GLY A 205 5.50 11.90 10.94
CA GLY A 205 5.92 12.54 12.18
C GLY A 205 6.81 11.68 13.08
N PHE A 206 7.30 10.52 12.63
CA PHE A 206 8.12 9.64 13.49
C PHE A 206 9.43 10.27 13.95
N CYS A 207 9.97 11.22 13.20
CA CYS A 207 11.16 11.97 13.61
C CYS A 207 10.89 13.02 14.71
N ALA A 208 9.64 13.41 14.91
CA ALA A 208 9.21 14.34 15.97
C ALA A 208 8.46 13.63 17.10
N ASP A 209 8.20 12.34 16.97
CA ASP A 209 7.61 11.50 18.00
C ASP A 209 8.59 11.42 19.20
N GLU A 210 8.09 11.68 20.41
CA GLU A 210 8.83 11.47 21.66
C GLU A 210 8.20 10.35 22.52
N ASP A 211 7.00 9.90 22.15
CA ASP A 211 6.21 8.91 22.89
C ASP A 211 6.82 7.50 22.78
N VAL A 212 7.38 7.14 21.61
CA VAL A 212 8.03 5.84 21.40
C VAL A 212 9.50 5.88 21.82
N THR A 213 9.85 5.08 22.84
CA THR A 213 11.21 4.88 23.34
C THR A 213 11.71 3.47 23.00
N ASN A 214 12.94 3.12 23.39
CA ASN A 214 13.46 1.76 23.17
C ASN A 214 12.79 0.72 24.09
N ASP A 215 12.15 1.16 25.17
CA ASP A 215 11.48 0.28 26.13
C ASP A 215 9.97 0.16 25.86
N THR A 216 9.46 0.80 24.79
CA THR A 216 8.04 0.77 24.44
C THR A 216 7.59 -0.65 24.11
N THR A 217 6.61 -1.11 24.88
CA THR A 217 5.97 -2.43 24.72
C THR A 217 4.95 -2.45 23.58
N ILE A 218 4.51 -3.65 23.18
CA ILE A 218 3.45 -3.83 22.18
C ILE A 218 2.13 -3.22 22.69
N GLU A 219 1.82 -3.39 23.98
CA GLU A 219 0.60 -2.88 24.60
C GLU A 219 0.57 -1.35 24.61
N GLU A 220 1.68 -0.71 24.96
CA GLU A 220 1.82 0.75 24.88
C GLU A 220 1.70 1.24 23.43
N ALA A 221 2.32 0.54 22.47
CA ALA A 221 2.21 0.87 21.06
C ALA A 221 0.77 0.74 20.54
N THR A 222 0.02 -0.28 20.98
CA THR A 222 -1.40 -0.44 20.67
C THR A 222 -2.22 0.71 21.24
N ALA A 223 -1.95 1.14 22.47
CA ALA A 223 -2.61 2.31 23.06
C ALA A 223 -2.29 3.61 22.28
N MET A 224 -1.06 3.76 21.76
CA MET A 224 -0.71 4.87 20.87
C MET A 224 -1.48 4.80 19.55
N CYS A 225 -1.66 3.61 18.97
CA CYS A 225 -2.48 3.40 17.78
C CYS A 225 -3.96 3.76 18.03
N ASP A 226 -4.51 3.38 19.18
CA ASP A 226 -5.87 3.76 19.60
C ASP A 226 -6.02 5.29 19.73
N LYS A 227 -5.07 5.94 20.41
CA LYS A 227 -5.04 7.40 20.56
C LYS A 227 -4.92 8.12 19.22
N ARG A 228 -4.08 7.62 18.32
CA ARG A 228 -3.73 8.29 17.06
C ARG A 228 -4.75 8.07 15.95
N PHE A 229 -5.33 6.87 15.85
CA PHE A 229 -6.20 6.49 14.73
C PHE A 229 -7.60 6.06 15.15
N GLY A 230 -7.79 5.67 16.41
CA GLY A 230 -9.00 4.99 16.89
C GLY A 230 -8.96 3.49 16.59
N ARG A 231 -9.39 2.67 17.56
CA ARG A 231 -9.34 1.20 17.47
C ARG A 231 -9.99 0.66 16.20
N GLU A 232 -11.20 1.12 15.90
CA GLU A 232 -11.94 0.69 14.72
C GLU A 232 -11.15 0.91 13.42
N ALA A 233 -10.46 2.05 13.28
CA ALA A 233 -9.81 2.43 12.05
C ALA A 233 -8.57 1.56 11.75
N TRP A 234 -7.74 1.26 12.75
CA TRP A 234 -6.55 0.45 12.53
C TRP A 234 -6.85 -1.05 12.57
N SER A 235 -7.78 -1.49 13.41
CA SER A 235 -8.13 -2.92 13.49
C SER A 235 -8.78 -3.42 12.20
N HIS A 236 -9.53 -2.52 11.52
CA HIS A 236 -10.15 -2.77 10.22
C HIS A 236 -9.30 -2.31 9.03
N ALA A 237 -7.97 -2.19 9.20
CA ALA A 237 -7.08 -1.92 8.07
C ALA A 237 -7.32 -2.95 6.94
N LEU A 238 -7.32 -2.46 5.69
CA LEU A 238 -7.64 -3.24 4.48
C LEU A 238 -9.06 -3.79 4.36
N ASP A 239 -10.03 -3.30 5.15
CA ASP A 239 -11.43 -3.61 4.88
C ASP A 239 -11.91 -3.06 3.50
N ALA A 240 -13.14 -3.34 3.15
CA ALA A 240 -13.74 -2.89 1.90
C ALA A 240 -13.83 -1.36 1.83
N ARG A 241 -14.06 -0.67 2.96
CA ARG A 241 -14.11 0.79 3.03
C ARG A 241 -12.74 1.36 2.69
N PHE A 242 -11.70 0.84 3.34
CA PHE A 242 -10.31 1.16 3.06
C PHE A 242 -9.99 0.95 1.58
N THR A 243 -10.28 -0.23 1.04
CA THR A 243 -9.93 -0.57 -0.35
C THR A 243 -10.62 0.35 -1.35
N LEU A 244 -11.92 0.60 -1.18
CA LEU A 244 -12.71 1.42 -2.11
C LEU A 244 -12.38 2.91 -2.04
N GLU A 245 -12.08 3.43 -0.84
CA GLU A 245 -11.74 4.84 -0.68
C GLU A 245 -10.29 5.16 -1.07
N PHE A 246 -9.39 4.20 -0.83
CA PHE A 246 -7.96 4.46 -0.85
C PHE A 246 -7.28 4.08 -2.17
N MET A 247 -7.62 2.93 -2.74
CA MET A 247 -6.96 2.44 -3.96
C MET A 247 -7.08 3.41 -5.15
N PRO A 248 -8.23 4.07 -5.40
CA PRO A 248 -8.31 5.07 -6.48
C PRO A 248 -7.38 6.27 -6.27
N ARG A 249 -7.08 6.63 -5.02
CA ARG A 249 -6.16 7.73 -4.69
C ARG A 249 -4.71 7.35 -4.87
N LEU A 250 -4.37 6.07 -4.70
CA LEU A 250 -3.04 5.55 -5.04
C LEU A 250 -2.83 5.44 -6.55
N ALA A 251 -3.87 5.05 -7.30
CA ALA A 251 -3.76 4.81 -8.74
C ALA A 251 -3.57 6.09 -9.58
N THR A 252 -3.83 7.28 -9.02
CA THR A 252 -3.87 8.55 -9.76
C THR A 252 -2.61 9.40 -9.62
N LYS A 253 -1.64 9.00 -8.78
CA LYS A 253 -0.38 9.72 -8.61
C LYS A 253 0.78 8.91 -9.18
N PRO A 254 1.81 9.55 -9.78
CA PRO A 254 2.99 8.86 -10.25
C PRO A 254 3.55 7.99 -9.12
N LEU A 255 3.98 6.79 -9.51
CA LEU A 255 4.52 5.75 -8.64
C LEU A 255 5.54 6.35 -7.65
N PHE A 256 5.65 5.73 -6.47
CA PHE A 256 6.41 6.17 -5.28
C PHE A 256 7.94 6.30 -5.47
N VAL A 257 8.40 6.70 -6.65
CA VAL A 257 9.81 6.91 -7.02
C VAL A 257 10.44 7.98 -6.13
N ASP A 258 9.69 9.02 -5.77
CA ASP A 258 10.13 10.10 -4.88
C ASP A 258 9.57 9.98 -3.45
N GLY A 259 9.12 8.77 -3.07
CA GLY A 259 8.49 8.51 -1.78
C GLY A 259 7.07 9.08 -1.65
N PHE A 260 6.59 9.13 -0.41
CA PHE A 260 5.31 9.72 -0.03
C PHE A 260 5.41 11.25 0.03
N THR A 261 4.35 11.92 -0.42
CA THR A 261 4.22 13.38 -0.48
C THR A 261 3.19 13.94 0.49
N SER A 262 2.47 13.07 1.20
CA SER A 262 1.43 13.45 2.17
C SER A 262 1.05 12.27 3.05
N ASN A 263 0.57 12.55 4.26
CA ASN A 263 0.11 11.53 5.22
C ASN A 263 -1.07 10.72 4.68
N ILE A 264 -1.83 11.29 3.73
CA ILE A 264 -2.88 10.54 3.03
C ILE A 264 -2.27 9.33 2.35
N GLN A 265 -1.13 9.43 1.68
CA GLN A 265 -0.54 8.31 0.95
C GLN A 265 0.05 7.24 1.87
N SER A 266 0.61 7.65 3.01
CA SER A 266 1.29 6.76 3.96
C SER A 266 0.36 6.15 5.02
N ARG A 267 -0.79 6.77 5.29
CA ARG A 267 -1.79 6.32 6.28
C ARG A 267 -2.12 4.82 6.24
N PRO A 268 -2.33 4.16 5.08
CA PRO A 268 -2.52 2.72 5.03
C PRO A 268 -1.43 1.91 5.72
N PHE A 269 -0.19 2.34 5.53
CA PHE A 269 0.99 1.65 6.04
C PHE A 269 1.05 1.80 7.55
N LEU A 270 0.65 2.97 8.09
CA LEU A 270 0.48 3.17 9.53
C LEU A 270 -0.63 2.32 10.14
N LEU A 271 -1.82 2.31 9.54
CA LEU A 271 -2.95 1.52 10.04
C LEU A 271 -2.59 0.03 10.01
N MET A 272 -1.93 -0.41 8.94
CA MET A 272 -1.40 -1.75 8.84
C MET A 272 -0.32 -2.03 9.89
N ALA A 273 0.61 -1.09 10.13
CA ALA A 273 1.64 -1.28 11.15
C ALA A 273 1.06 -1.43 12.56
N CYS A 274 -0.04 -0.73 12.86
CA CYS A 274 -0.82 -0.95 14.06
C CYS A 274 -1.48 -2.34 14.09
N ALA A 275 -2.19 -2.72 13.01
CA ALA A 275 -2.86 -4.01 12.90
C ALA A 275 -1.90 -5.21 12.98
N MET A 276 -0.67 -5.04 12.47
CA MET A 276 0.37 -6.07 12.45
C MET A 276 1.28 -6.05 13.69
N GLY A 277 1.10 -5.08 14.58
CA GLY A 277 1.83 -4.99 15.85
C GLY A 277 3.25 -4.44 15.78
N ASN A 278 3.61 -3.67 14.75
CA ASN A 278 4.97 -3.15 14.55
C ASN A 278 5.06 -1.60 14.49
N TYR A 279 4.03 -0.86 14.88
CA TYR A 279 4.04 0.62 14.91
C TYR A 279 5.25 1.20 15.67
N HIS A 280 5.53 0.69 16.88
CA HIS A 280 6.66 1.15 17.70
C HIS A 280 8.02 0.85 17.07
N CYS A 281 8.13 -0.29 16.37
CA CYS A 281 9.33 -0.68 15.64
C CYS A 281 9.57 0.24 14.43
N ASP A 282 8.51 0.64 13.72
CA ASP A 282 8.58 1.63 12.65
C ASP A 282 9.04 3.00 13.19
N ALA A 283 8.48 3.46 14.31
CA ALA A 283 8.87 4.72 14.93
C ALA A 283 10.35 4.71 15.36
N ARG A 284 10.82 3.62 16.00
CA ARG A 284 12.23 3.48 16.38
C ARG A 284 13.15 3.36 15.18
N TYR A 285 12.80 2.55 14.18
CA TYR A 285 13.49 2.46 12.90
C TYR A 285 13.73 3.84 12.28
N CYS A 286 12.69 4.67 12.18
CA CYS A 286 12.81 6.02 11.68
C CYS A 286 13.79 6.86 12.49
N LYS A 287 13.62 6.91 13.82
CA LYS A 287 14.44 7.72 14.73
C LYS A 287 15.91 7.32 14.72
N THR A 288 16.23 6.04 14.62
CA THR A 288 17.61 5.55 14.65
C THR A 288 18.31 5.69 13.31
N THR A 289 17.57 5.82 12.21
CA THR A 289 18.12 5.82 10.84
C THR A 289 17.82 7.13 10.09
N TYR A 290 16.74 7.19 9.30
CA TYR A 290 16.44 8.29 8.38
C TYR A 290 16.37 9.67 9.04
N CYS A 291 15.89 9.77 10.28
CA CYS A 291 15.79 11.05 10.99
C CYS A 291 17.16 11.67 11.34
N LYS A 292 18.24 10.89 11.21
CA LYS A 292 19.63 11.31 11.41
C LYS A 292 20.42 11.45 10.11
N ASP A 293 19.86 11.01 8.98
CA ASP A 293 20.51 11.11 7.67
C ASP A 293 20.33 12.54 7.12
N PRO A 294 21.42 13.33 6.94
CA PRO A 294 21.34 14.70 6.45
C PRO A 294 20.63 14.81 5.10
N HIS A 295 20.76 13.80 4.23
CA HIS A 295 20.10 13.79 2.92
C HIS A 295 18.58 13.81 3.07
N PHE A 296 18.03 12.91 3.89
CA PHE A 296 16.58 12.81 4.08
C PHE A 296 16.01 13.91 4.97
N VAL A 297 16.79 14.38 5.95
CA VAL A 297 16.42 15.57 6.72
C VAL A 297 16.26 16.78 5.80
N GLN A 298 17.20 16.99 4.86
CA GLN A 298 17.09 18.07 3.89
C GLN A 298 15.90 17.87 2.95
N LYS A 299 15.68 16.66 2.44
CA LYS A 299 14.63 16.37 1.47
C LYS A 299 13.23 16.43 2.06
N TYR A 300 13.02 15.81 3.22
CA TYR A 300 11.68 15.55 3.79
C TYR A 300 11.41 16.27 5.12
N GLY A 301 12.41 16.94 5.70
CA GLY A 301 12.27 17.65 6.98
C GLY A 301 11.13 18.67 7.04
N HIS A 302 10.73 19.21 5.88
CA HIS A 302 9.63 20.17 5.79
C HIS A 302 8.26 19.60 6.21
N PHE A 303 8.05 18.28 6.15
CA PHE A 303 6.81 17.64 6.63
C PHE A 303 6.66 17.70 8.16
N LEU A 304 7.76 17.85 8.89
CA LEU A 304 7.75 17.80 10.35
C LEU A 304 7.30 19.11 11.01
N LYS A 305 7.10 20.18 10.23
CA LYS A 305 6.59 21.47 10.72
C LYS A 305 5.21 21.32 11.36
N GLU A 306 4.36 20.46 10.82
CA GLU A 306 3.01 20.19 11.35
C GLU A 306 3.05 19.49 12.72
N TYR A 307 4.18 18.84 13.03
CA TYR A 307 4.43 18.15 14.29
C TYR A 307 5.25 18.98 15.28
N GLY A 308 5.43 20.29 15.02
CA GLY A 308 6.16 21.19 15.92
C GLY A 308 7.69 21.04 15.86
N TRP A 309 8.24 20.41 14.82
CA TRP A 309 9.69 20.25 14.69
C TRP A 309 10.38 21.54 14.30
N VAL A 310 11.35 21.96 15.12
CA VAL A 310 12.20 23.15 14.90
C VAL A 310 13.65 22.68 14.84
N LYS A 311 14.16 22.36 13.64
CA LYS A 311 15.58 22.12 13.39
C LYS A 311 16.13 23.12 12.39
#